data_AF-A0A181ZDJ2-F1
#
_entry.id   AF-A0A181ZDJ2-F1
#
_cell.length_a   1.000
_cell.length_b   1.000
_cell.length_c   1.000
_cell.angle_alpha   90.00
_cell.angle_beta   90.00
_cell.angle_gamma   90.00
#
_symmetry.space_group_name_H-M   'P 1'
#
loop_
_entity.id
_entity.type
_entity.pdbx_description
1 polymer ?
#
loop_
_entity_poly.entity_id
_entity_poly.type
_entity_poly.pdbx_seq_one_letter_code
_entity_poly.pdbx_strand_id
1 'polypeptide(L)'
;MTRPLHRFALVVTTALVAIGLVSAGVVAVTPSPAAAAAPTTGRYVPVDTARVWSGTVGTSPTVVTIAGKVGVPSNATAVVVNVEVGTPTANGYVRVTPRGSDPQVATQEFSAGQTISNLSTVKLARGGVQVKLSAGTGTVFMDVSGYYVDGSGATYTPLDATRVFQGTVGTTPVRVPLTGVGGVPSTATAVAVNTQVQDTTANGYVRVTPSGQDPQVAAQVFTRGTAISNLVIVKLVGGAAQVKVSSGTATVFMDVSGYYENSDSGSVFVPLDTTRAYAGPVTTTARVVRLSGTAGVPGTATAVVANAETEKTTAAGYLRVTPAGKDAQVATQVFGANRAVSNLVMAKVTGSTVNRGVQAKVSAGSATLDLDVAGYFMDGSSGSGIGADISWPQCGSASTWPDDMAFGLIGVNNGLANNDNPCFGQQLVWALGSAGGTTQPKVQLYVNTANPGEYFKNNPGASRASWPTSNAGSDSTRPTNPYGTCTNDTAGLTSTACSWMYGWNRAVEDANDRSVSNPGSYRWWLDAETNGTWQSGIGQNRATLEGMTAYFTSIGASVGLYSSPSEWSTLFGSVPSSSALYRLPSWRAVGTATLATAQQSCAATPFTAGGRIEMVQYVADGFDRNATCV
;
A
#
# COMPACT_ATOMS: atom_id res chain seq x y z
N MET A 1 -95.84 -17.62 -15.35
CA MET A 1 -95.05 -17.30 -16.55
C MET A 1 -93.79 -18.15 -16.53
N THR A 2 -93.70 -19.04 -17.53
CA THR A 2 -92.53 -19.77 -18.07
C THR A 2 -91.54 -20.48 -17.13
N ARG A 3 -91.76 -21.81 -16.98
CA ARG A 3 -90.74 -22.90 -16.94
C ARG A 3 -90.01 -23.01 -18.32
N PRO A 4 -88.90 -23.78 -18.56
CA PRO A 4 -88.50 -25.06 -17.91
C PRO A 4 -86.99 -25.47 -17.76
N LEU A 5 -86.75 -26.53 -16.95
CA LEU A 5 -85.87 -27.75 -17.10
C LEU A 5 -84.33 -27.55 -17.36
N HIS A 6 -83.34 -28.37 -16.91
CA HIS A 6 -83.24 -29.78 -16.48
C HIS A 6 -81.87 -30.06 -15.75
N ARG A 7 -81.90 -30.93 -14.73
CA ARG A 7 -81.00 -32.05 -14.35
C ARG A 7 -79.43 -31.96 -14.36
N PHE A 8 -78.89 -32.23 -13.15
CA PHE A 8 -77.77 -33.10 -12.73
C PHE A 8 -76.30 -32.84 -13.16
N ALA A 9 -75.45 -32.56 -12.16
CA ALA A 9 -74.14 -33.22 -12.00
C ALA A 9 -73.67 -33.16 -10.53
N LEU A 10 -73.08 -34.28 -10.10
CA LEU A 10 -72.58 -34.63 -8.76
C LEU A 10 -71.21 -33.98 -8.49
N VAL A 11 -70.96 -33.40 -7.31
CA VAL A 11 -69.58 -33.17 -6.82
C VAL A 11 -69.49 -33.49 -5.32
N VAL A 12 -68.54 -34.38 -5.02
CA VAL A 12 -68.23 -35.01 -3.74
C VAL A 12 -67.50 -34.05 -2.81
N THR A 13 -67.95 -33.97 -1.55
CA THR A 13 -67.22 -33.35 -0.43
C THR A 13 -65.94 -34.12 -0.10
N THR A 14 -64.80 -33.47 -0.18
CA THR A 14 -63.55 -33.89 0.49
C THR A 14 -63.09 -32.76 1.42
N ALA A 15 -62.93 -33.09 2.69
CA ALA A 15 -62.32 -32.24 3.70
C ALA A 15 -60.81 -32.20 3.46
N LEU A 16 -60.25 -31.02 3.20
CA LEU A 16 -58.80 -30.80 3.21
C LEU A 16 -58.36 -30.41 4.62
N VAL A 17 -57.53 -31.25 5.22
CA VAL A 17 -56.74 -30.96 6.41
C VAL A 17 -55.81 -29.78 6.09
N ALA A 18 -55.91 -28.70 6.85
CA ALA A 18 -54.95 -27.62 6.83
C ALA A 18 -53.62 -28.11 7.41
N ILE A 19 -52.64 -28.39 6.54
CA ILE A 19 -51.25 -28.59 6.95
C ILE A 19 -50.69 -27.20 7.25
N GLY A 20 -50.61 -26.85 8.53
CA GLY A 20 -49.76 -25.76 9.00
C GLY A 20 -48.31 -26.14 8.75
N LEU A 21 -47.75 -25.68 7.63
CA LEU A 21 -46.30 -25.68 7.42
C LEU A 21 -45.71 -24.64 8.38
N VAL A 22 -45.22 -25.13 9.52
CA VAL A 22 -44.22 -24.43 10.31
C VAL A 22 -42.96 -24.41 9.44
N SER A 23 -42.76 -23.35 8.67
CA SER A 23 -41.45 -23.07 8.10
C SER A 23 -40.51 -22.86 9.27
N ALA A 24 -39.69 -23.87 9.57
CA ALA A 24 -38.50 -23.71 10.37
C ALA A 24 -37.68 -22.59 9.73
N GLY A 25 -37.76 -21.39 10.30
CA GLY A 25 -36.92 -20.28 9.91
C GLY A 25 -35.48 -20.72 10.13
N VAL A 26 -34.80 -21.03 9.03
CA VAL A 26 -33.35 -21.12 9.04
C VAL A 26 -32.89 -19.70 9.36
N VAL A 27 -32.60 -19.45 10.63
CA VAL A 27 -31.78 -18.30 11.02
C VAL A 27 -30.42 -18.57 10.40
N ALA A 28 -30.23 -18.07 9.19
CA ALA A 28 -28.91 -17.93 8.61
C ALA A 28 -28.17 -16.94 9.51
N VAL A 29 -27.41 -17.47 10.47
CA VAL A 29 -26.32 -16.72 11.08
C VAL A 29 -25.31 -16.54 9.97
N THR A 30 -25.47 -15.47 9.19
CA THR A 30 -24.42 -14.99 8.31
C THR A 30 -23.27 -14.58 9.22
N PRO A 31 -22.04 -15.09 9.01
CA PRO A 31 -20.90 -14.54 9.71
C PRO A 31 -20.86 -13.04 9.39
N SER A 32 -20.86 -12.20 10.42
CA SER A 32 -20.58 -10.78 10.28
C SER A 32 -19.29 -10.67 9.45
N PRO A 33 -19.31 -10.06 8.25
CA PRO A 33 -18.07 -9.76 7.57
C PRO A 33 -17.33 -8.77 8.48
N ALA A 34 -16.19 -9.22 9.02
CA ALA A 34 -15.31 -8.36 9.78
C ALA A 34 -14.98 -7.14 8.92
N ALA A 35 -15.14 -5.95 9.48
CA ALA A 35 -14.72 -4.70 8.86
C ALA A 35 -13.33 -4.88 8.23
N ALA A 36 -13.14 -4.40 7.00
CA ALA A 36 -11.81 -4.25 6.45
C ALA A 36 -11.08 -3.24 7.34
N ALA A 37 -10.30 -3.77 8.28
CA ALA A 37 -9.57 -2.96 9.24
C ALA A 37 -8.63 -2.00 8.49
N ALA A 38 -8.28 -0.90 9.17
CA ALA A 38 -7.08 -0.12 8.85
C ALA A 38 -5.96 -1.10 8.49
N PRO A 39 -5.01 -0.78 7.59
CA PRO A 39 -3.82 -1.60 7.46
C PRO A 39 -3.28 -1.74 8.87
N THR A 40 -3.32 -2.98 9.38
CA THR A 40 -3.18 -3.23 10.79
C THR A 40 -1.78 -2.80 11.17
N THR A 41 -1.67 -1.64 11.80
CA THR A 41 -0.39 -1.15 12.27
C THR A 41 0.08 -2.07 13.38
N GLY A 42 1.38 -2.22 13.51
CA GLY A 42 1.95 -3.02 14.56
C GLY A 42 3.08 -2.28 15.24
N ARG A 43 3.03 -2.28 16.57
CA ARG A 43 4.20 -2.03 17.41
C ARG A 43 4.91 -3.36 17.65
N TYR A 44 6.23 -3.29 17.80
CA TYR A 44 7.09 -4.46 17.87
C TYR A 44 7.19 -4.99 19.30
N VAL A 45 6.99 -6.30 19.47
CA VAL A 45 7.25 -7.01 20.71
C VAL A 45 8.44 -7.94 20.50
N PRO A 46 9.61 -7.60 21.06
CA PRO A 46 10.77 -8.49 21.00
C PRO A 46 10.56 -9.71 21.91
N VAL A 47 10.96 -10.89 21.44
CA VAL A 47 10.96 -12.11 22.23
C VAL A 47 12.37 -12.66 22.38
N ASP A 48 12.58 -13.58 23.32
CA ASP A 48 13.82 -14.35 23.34
C ASP A 48 13.77 -15.32 22.15
N THR A 49 14.77 -15.24 21.27
CA THR A 49 14.72 -15.94 19.98
C THR A 49 14.52 -17.44 20.17
N ALA A 50 13.49 -17.99 19.55
CA ALA A 50 13.09 -19.37 19.77
C ALA A 50 12.55 -20.05 18.50
N ARG A 51 12.83 -21.36 18.38
CA ARG A 51 12.33 -22.19 17.29
C ARG A 51 10.84 -22.43 17.44
N VAL A 52 10.08 -22.04 16.43
CA VAL A 52 8.63 -22.25 16.41
C VAL A 52 8.22 -23.41 15.52
N TRP A 53 9.06 -23.75 14.54
CA TRP A 53 8.76 -24.77 13.56
C TRP A 53 10.01 -25.33 12.88
N SER A 54 9.93 -26.60 12.47
CA SER A 54 10.87 -27.22 11.55
C SER A 54 10.18 -28.31 10.74
N GLY A 55 10.56 -28.49 9.49
CA GLY A 55 10.04 -29.58 8.67
C GLY A 55 10.63 -29.61 7.27
N THR A 56 10.40 -30.72 6.56
CA THR A 56 10.79 -30.86 5.16
C THR A 56 9.87 -30.02 4.28
N VAL A 57 10.46 -29.16 3.45
CA VAL A 57 9.74 -28.31 2.49
C VAL A 57 10.23 -28.66 1.08
N GLY A 58 9.32 -28.71 0.13
CA GLY A 58 9.60 -28.85 -1.29
C GLY A 58 8.98 -27.71 -2.09
N THR A 59 8.58 -28.00 -3.33
CA THR A 59 8.02 -27.00 -4.26
C THR A 59 6.55 -26.64 -4.03
N SER A 60 5.85 -27.42 -3.21
CA SER A 60 4.49 -27.11 -2.78
C SER A 60 4.49 -26.22 -1.54
N PRO A 61 3.60 -25.21 -1.44
CA PRO A 61 3.48 -24.38 -0.25
C PRO A 61 3.12 -25.18 1.01
N THR A 62 3.92 -25.02 2.06
CA THR A 62 3.68 -25.54 3.40
C THR A 62 3.22 -24.41 4.30
N VAL A 63 2.00 -24.52 4.85
CA VAL A 63 1.48 -23.53 5.82
C VAL A 63 2.09 -23.80 7.20
N VAL A 64 2.57 -22.74 7.83
CA VAL A 64 3.15 -22.76 9.18
C VAL A 64 2.35 -21.83 10.09
N THR A 65 1.76 -22.39 11.15
CA THR A 65 1.05 -21.60 12.16
C THR A 65 2.04 -21.00 13.15
N ILE A 66 2.00 -19.67 13.30
CA ILE A 66 2.91 -18.90 14.15
C ILE A 66 2.18 -18.40 15.41
N ALA A 67 0.93 -17.98 15.27
CA ALA A 67 0.10 -17.56 16.40
C ALA A 67 0.02 -18.67 17.46
N GLY A 68 0.08 -18.27 18.73
CA GLY A 68 0.14 -19.17 19.88
C GLY A 68 1.52 -19.79 20.14
N LYS A 69 2.54 -19.49 19.34
CA LYS A 69 3.93 -19.93 19.58
C LYS A 69 4.73 -18.77 20.16
N VAL A 70 5.61 -19.08 21.13
CA VAL A 70 6.61 -18.14 21.69
C VAL A 70 6.06 -16.75 22.07
N GLY A 71 4.82 -16.70 22.54
CA GLY A 71 4.15 -15.46 22.96
C GLY A 71 3.52 -14.63 21.83
N VAL A 72 3.51 -15.10 20.59
CA VAL A 72 2.84 -14.44 19.46
C VAL A 72 1.32 -14.59 19.63
N PRO A 73 0.54 -13.51 19.81
CA PRO A 73 -0.91 -13.58 19.96
C PRO A 73 -1.61 -13.82 18.62
N SER A 74 -2.90 -14.19 18.67
CA SER A 74 -3.72 -14.44 17.47
C SER A 74 -3.96 -13.20 16.61
N ASN A 75 -3.89 -12.01 17.21
CA ASN A 75 -4.04 -10.71 16.55
C ASN A 75 -2.70 -10.09 16.12
N ALA A 76 -1.58 -10.83 16.18
CA ALA A 76 -0.32 -10.37 15.62
C ALA A 76 -0.46 -10.13 14.11
N THR A 77 0.07 -9.00 13.63
CA THR A 77 -0.07 -8.52 12.26
C THR A 77 1.09 -8.96 11.37
N ALA A 78 2.28 -9.14 11.95
CA ALA A 78 3.46 -9.66 11.27
C ALA A 78 4.42 -10.36 12.25
N VAL A 79 5.33 -11.15 11.71
CA VAL A 79 6.38 -11.83 12.47
C VAL A 79 7.76 -11.51 11.90
N VAL A 80 8.74 -11.36 12.78
CA VAL A 80 10.17 -11.36 12.42
C VAL A 80 10.70 -12.77 12.66
N VAL A 81 11.05 -13.44 11.58
CA VAL A 81 11.47 -14.85 11.57
C VAL A 81 12.77 -15.02 10.82
N ASN A 82 13.72 -15.69 11.44
CA ASN A 82 14.90 -16.21 10.79
C ASN A 82 14.58 -17.55 10.14
N VAL A 83 14.89 -17.69 8.85
CA VAL A 83 14.57 -18.87 8.04
C VAL A 83 15.87 -19.53 7.64
N GLU A 84 16.09 -20.77 8.11
CA GLU A 84 17.23 -21.60 7.75
C GLU A 84 16.78 -22.72 6.82
N VAL A 85 17.51 -22.94 5.72
CA VAL A 85 17.30 -24.09 4.82
C VAL A 85 18.49 -25.02 4.95
N GLY A 86 18.28 -26.15 5.61
CA GLY A 86 19.26 -27.20 5.83
C GLY A 86 19.35 -28.17 4.65
N THR A 87 20.58 -28.31 4.13
CA THR A 87 20.98 -29.31 3.11
C THR A 87 19.99 -29.43 1.94
N PRO A 88 19.71 -28.34 1.19
CA PRO A 88 18.79 -28.40 0.06
C PRO A 88 19.28 -29.37 -1.02
N THR A 89 18.37 -30.10 -1.67
CA THR A 89 18.73 -31.14 -2.66
C THR A 89 18.96 -30.60 -4.08
N ALA A 90 18.62 -29.34 -4.34
CA ALA A 90 18.81 -28.68 -5.62
C ALA A 90 19.27 -27.22 -5.42
N ASN A 91 19.75 -26.57 -6.47
CA ASN A 91 19.92 -25.12 -6.47
C ASN A 91 18.54 -24.46 -6.56
N GLY A 92 18.33 -23.35 -5.86
CA GLY A 92 17.06 -22.65 -5.88
C GLY A 92 17.00 -21.57 -4.81
N TYR A 93 15.78 -21.25 -4.40
CA TYR A 93 15.52 -20.26 -3.37
C TYR A 93 14.34 -20.66 -2.50
N VAL A 94 14.32 -20.13 -1.28
CA VAL A 94 13.18 -20.23 -0.36
C VAL A 94 12.31 -18.99 -0.50
N ARG A 95 10.99 -19.18 -0.47
CA ARG A 95 10.01 -18.09 -0.30
C ARG A 95 9.29 -18.29 1.02
N VAL A 96 9.20 -17.23 1.83
CA VAL A 96 8.33 -17.17 3.00
C VAL A 96 7.37 -15.99 2.85
N THR A 97 6.09 -16.28 2.74
CA THR A 97 5.06 -15.32 2.37
C THR A 97 3.84 -15.42 3.30
N PRO A 98 2.92 -14.44 3.26
CA PRO A 98 1.68 -14.53 4.02
C PRO A 98 0.87 -15.77 3.61
N ARG A 99 0.21 -16.41 4.56
CA ARG A 99 -0.61 -17.62 4.29
C ARG A 99 -1.69 -17.31 3.23
N GLY A 100 -1.67 -18.05 2.13
CA GLY A 100 -2.62 -17.90 1.01
C GLY A 100 -2.22 -16.85 -0.02
N SER A 101 -1.03 -16.27 0.09
CA SER A 101 -0.44 -15.32 -0.87
C SER A 101 0.90 -15.87 -1.36
N ASP A 102 1.09 -15.98 -2.68
CA ASP A 102 2.29 -16.58 -3.28
C ASP A 102 2.95 -15.67 -4.33
N PRO A 103 3.37 -14.45 -3.95
CA PRO A 103 4.07 -13.55 -4.85
C PRO A 103 5.40 -14.16 -5.33
N GLN A 104 5.78 -13.88 -6.57
CA GLN A 104 7.04 -14.33 -7.17
C GLN A 104 8.27 -13.54 -6.66
N VAL A 105 8.37 -13.28 -5.35
CA VAL A 105 9.47 -12.55 -4.70
C VAL A 105 10.29 -13.49 -3.82
N ALA A 106 11.60 -13.60 -4.08
CA ALA A 106 12.46 -14.58 -3.41
C ALA A 106 12.80 -14.07 -2.00
N THR A 107 13.01 -14.98 -1.05
CA THR A 107 13.47 -14.62 0.30
C THR A 107 14.97 -14.85 0.45
N GLN A 108 15.49 -15.97 -0.07
CA GLN A 108 16.92 -16.26 -0.05
C GLN A 108 17.30 -17.35 -1.07
N GLU A 109 18.38 -17.10 -1.82
CA GLU A 109 19.00 -18.03 -2.76
C GLU A 109 19.91 -19.06 -2.04
N PHE A 110 19.96 -20.28 -2.56
CA PHE A 110 20.82 -21.37 -2.09
C PHE A 110 21.35 -22.25 -3.22
N SER A 111 22.49 -22.89 -2.96
CA SER A 111 23.03 -23.98 -3.79
C SER A 111 22.76 -25.33 -3.13
N ALA A 112 22.67 -26.40 -3.93
CA ALA A 112 22.48 -27.75 -3.43
C ALA A 112 23.56 -28.11 -2.39
N GLY A 113 23.14 -28.69 -1.26
CA GLY A 113 23.97 -29.06 -0.12
C GLY A 113 24.43 -27.89 0.76
N GLN A 114 24.25 -26.64 0.33
CA GLN A 114 24.66 -25.47 1.11
C GLN A 114 23.55 -25.03 2.05
N THR A 115 23.81 -25.13 3.36
CA THR A 115 22.90 -24.55 4.37
C THR A 115 23.00 -23.03 4.36
N ILE A 116 21.85 -22.36 4.39
CA ILE A 116 21.71 -20.90 4.37
C ILE A 116 20.78 -20.44 5.48
N SER A 117 20.88 -19.16 5.86
CA SER A 117 19.94 -18.53 6.79
C SER A 117 19.79 -17.04 6.47
N ASN A 118 18.54 -16.54 6.50
CA ASN A 118 18.23 -15.12 6.28
C ASN A 118 17.09 -14.66 7.20
N LEU A 119 17.09 -13.37 7.58
CA LEU A 119 15.99 -12.78 8.34
C LEU A 119 14.83 -12.44 7.39
N SER A 120 13.60 -12.56 7.87
CA SER A 120 12.40 -12.15 7.14
C SER A 120 11.42 -11.48 8.08
N THR A 121 10.78 -10.41 7.62
CA THR A 121 9.58 -9.86 8.26
C THR A 121 8.40 -10.15 7.35
N VAL A 122 7.42 -10.89 7.85
CA VAL A 122 6.32 -11.43 7.04
C VAL A 122 4.99 -11.09 7.68
N LYS A 123 4.06 -10.53 6.90
CA LYS A 123 2.66 -10.35 7.31
C LYS A 123 2.04 -11.69 7.70
N LEU A 124 1.36 -11.71 8.85
CA LEU A 124 0.61 -12.89 9.28
C LEU A 124 -0.78 -12.86 8.67
N ALA A 125 -1.20 -14.00 8.10
CA ALA A 125 -2.57 -14.18 7.62
C ALA A 125 -3.18 -15.40 8.31
N ARG A 126 -4.33 -15.21 8.97
CA ARG A 126 -4.98 -16.25 9.78
C ARG A 126 -3.99 -16.92 10.76
N GLY A 127 -3.18 -16.09 11.43
CA GLY A 127 -2.18 -16.51 12.42
C GLY A 127 -0.96 -17.28 11.87
N GLY A 128 -0.74 -17.31 10.56
CA GLY A 128 0.36 -18.09 9.97
C GLY A 128 1.00 -17.46 8.74
N VAL A 129 2.07 -18.13 8.31
CA VAL A 129 2.82 -17.88 7.08
C VAL A 129 2.76 -19.13 6.19
N GLN A 130 3.30 -19.04 4.98
CA GLN A 130 3.59 -20.21 4.16
C GLN A 130 5.04 -20.18 3.67
N VAL A 131 5.63 -21.36 3.49
CA VAL A 131 6.99 -21.54 2.98
C VAL A 131 7.02 -22.54 1.83
N LYS A 132 7.84 -22.25 0.82
CA LYS A 132 8.14 -23.19 -0.27
C LYS A 132 9.55 -23.00 -0.80
N LEU A 133 10.08 -24.04 -1.44
CA LEU A 133 11.31 -23.97 -2.23
C LEU A 133 10.98 -23.84 -3.71
N SER A 134 11.86 -23.25 -4.51
CA SER A 134 11.68 -23.22 -5.97
C SER A 134 12.01 -24.52 -6.67
N ALA A 135 12.90 -25.32 -6.09
CA ALA A 135 13.33 -26.60 -6.59
C ALA A 135 13.78 -27.51 -5.46
N GLY A 136 13.70 -28.83 -5.68
CA GLY A 136 14.15 -29.83 -4.72
C GLY A 136 13.38 -29.80 -3.39
N THR A 137 14.07 -30.23 -2.35
CA THR A 137 13.61 -30.35 -0.98
C THR A 137 14.70 -29.91 -0.02
N GLY A 138 14.33 -29.48 1.19
CA GLY A 138 15.26 -29.15 2.27
C GLY A 138 14.56 -29.17 3.61
N THR A 139 15.32 -29.29 4.70
CA THR A 139 14.75 -29.12 6.04
C THR A 139 14.75 -27.65 6.36
N VAL A 140 13.57 -27.04 6.52
CA VAL A 140 13.46 -25.64 6.89
C VAL A 140 13.27 -25.51 8.39
N PHE A 141 13.95 -24.54 9.00
CA PHE A 141 13.78 -24.15 10.39
C PHE A 141 13.32 -22.69 10.46
N MET A 142 12.40 -22.40 11.37
CA MET A 142 11.88 -21.07 11.61
C MET A 142 12.07 -20.69 13.07
N ASP A 143 12.87 -19.66 13.28
CA ASP A 143 13.20 -19.12 14.60
C ASP A 143 12.70 -17.68 14.70
N VAL A 144 11.79 -17.40 15.65
CA VAL A 144 11.14 -16.08 15.78
C VAL A 144 11.90 -15.22 16.77
N SER A 145 12.22 -13.97 16.40
CA SER A 145 12.87 -12.98 17.29
C SER A 145 11.92 -11.87 17.76
N GLY A 146 10.75 -11.76 17.17
CA GLY A 146 9.66 -10.90 17.65
C GLY A 146 8.49 -10.86 16.69
N TYR A 147 7.47 -10.09 17.06
CA TYR A 147 6.26 -9.93 16.26
C TYR A 147 5.74 -8.50 16.34
N TYR A 148 4.86 -8.15 15.40
CA TYR A 148 4.14 -6.90 15.40
C TYR A 148 2.70 -7.15 15.80
N VAL A 149 2.17 -6.30 16.67
CA VAL A 149 0.77 -6.37 17.13
C VAL A 149 0.23 -4.95 17.29
N ASP A 150 -1.06 -4.79 17.03
CA ASP A 150 -1.69 -3.48 17.13
C ASP A 150 -1.82 -3.02 18.59
N GLY A 151 -1.74 -1.70 18.80
CA GLY A 151 -1.96 -1.04 20.10
C GLY A 151 -0.99 -1.36 21.24
N SER A 152 -0.01 -2.26 21.07
CA SER A 152 0.91 -2.65 22.17
C SER A 152 2.32 -3.02 21.67
N GLY A 153 3.33 -2.67 22.48
CA GLY A 153 4.74 -2.90 22.15
C GLY A 153 5.51 -1.61 21.86
N ALA A 154 6.69 -1.78 21.26
CA ALA A 154 7.64 -0.72 21.00
C ALA A 154 7.48 -0.12 19.59
N THR A 155 7.65 1.19 19.48
CA THR A 155 7.75 1.89 18.19
C THR A 155 9.18 1.84 17.66
N TYR A 156 9.35 1.92 16.34
CA TYR A 156 10.64 1.94 15.65
C TYR A 156 11.12 3.37 15.37
N THR A 157 12.40 3.63 15.61
CA THR A 157 13.06 4.86 15.19
C THR A 157 14.17 4.53 14.20
N PRO A 158 14.02 4.90 12.91
CA PRO A 158 15.04 4.66 11.91
C PRO A 158 16.23 5.61 12.08
N LEU A 159 17.43 5.08 11.98
CA LEU A 159 18.69 5.81 12.09
C LEU A 159 19.42 5.86 10.75
N ASP A 160 20.35 6.82 10.64
CA ASP A 160 21.37 6.74 9.60
C ASP A 160 22.35 5.62 10.02
N ALA A 161 22.61 4.66 9.12
CA ALA A 161 23.36 3.46 9.46
C ALA A 161 24.73 3.79 10.07
N THR A 162 24.99 3.29 11.28
CA THR A 162 26.18 3.64 12.07
C THR A 162 26.83 2.41 12.66
N ARG A 163 28.16 2.32 12.55
CA ARG A 163 28.95 1.24 13.17
C ARG A 163 28.98 1.40 14.68
N VAL A 164 28.56 0.35 15.39
CA VAL A 164 28.54 0.32 16.87
C VAL A 164 29.46 -0.74 17.46
N PHE A 165 29.89 -1.71 16.65
CA PHE A 165 30.84 -2.73 17.09
C PHE A 165 31.75 -3.18 15.96
N GLN A 166 33.00 -3.43 16.31
CA GLN A 166 34.00 -4.10 15.50
C GLN A 166 34.91 -4.91 16.44
N GLY A 167 35.10 -6.19 16.17
CA GLY A 167 36.03 -6.99 16.97
C GLY A 167 36.18 -8.42 16.47
N THR A 168 37.23 -9.08 16.94
CA THR A 168 37.42 -10.52 16.74
C THR A 168 36.57 -11.30 17.73
N VAL A 169 35.72 -12.19 17.22
CA VAL A 169 34.77 -12.98 17.99
C VAL A 169 35.10 -14.46 17.80
N GLY A 170 35.10 -15.22 18.90
CA GLY A 170 35.29 -16.67 18.93
C GLY A 170 34.05 -17.42 19.38
N THR A 171 34.24 -18.61 19.95
CA THR A 171 33.14 -19.48 20.41
C THR A 171 32.55 -19.08 21.77
N THR A 172 33.23 -18.18 22.50
CA THR A 172 32.72 -17.61 23.75
C THR A 172 31.86 -16.38 23.45
N PRO A 173 30.64 -16.27 24.02
CA PRO A 173 29.80 -15.09 23.86
C PRO A 173 30.53 -13.80 24.24
N VAL A 174 30.53 -12.82 23.32
CA VAL A 174 31.01 -11.47 23.55
C VAL A 174 29.81 -10.57 23.79
N ARG A 175 29.77 -9.88 24.94
CA ARG A 175 28.75 -8.88 25.22
C ARG A 175 28.98 -7.63 24.38
N VAL A 176 27.94 -7.14 23.71
CA VAL A 176 27.97 -5.94 22.86
C VAL A 176 26.98 -4.91 23.41
N PRO A 177 27.45 -3.87 24.13
CA PRO A 177 26.61 -2.74 24.52
C PRO A 177 26.12 -2.01 23.28
N LEU A 178 24.81 -1.80 23.18
CA LEU A 178 24.18 -1.15 22.01
C LEU A 178 23.48 0.15 22.38
N THR A 179 22.96 0.28 23.61
CA THR A 179 22.39 1.53 24.10
C THR A 179 23.46 2.57 24.42
N GLY A 180 23.16 3.84 24.20
CA GLY A 180 24.09 4.96 24.40
C GLY A 180 25.14 5.10 23.30
N VAL A 181 25.06 4.29 22.24
CA VAL A 181 26.00 4.27 21.11
C VAL A 181 25.23 4.45 19.81
N GLY A 182 25.79 5.18 18.84
CA GLY A 182 25.25 5.24 17.48
C GLY A 182 23.82 5.81 17.36
N GLY A 183 23.36 6.60 18.35
CA GLY A 183 22.01 7.17 18.38
C GLY A 183 20.94 6.28 19.02
N VAL A 184 21.31 5.11 19.55
CA VAL A 184 20.39 4.22 20.29
C VAL A 184 20.24 4.72 21.73
N PRO A 185 19.03 5.04 22.23
CA PRO A 185 18.83 5.52 23.60
C PRO A 185 18.94 4.39 24.63
N SER A 186 19.09 4.75 25.91
CA SER A 186 19.10 3.79 27.04
C SER A 186 17.77 3.07 27.25
N THR A 187 16.68 3.63 26.72
CA THR A 187 15.31 3.11 26.75
C THR A 187 15.02 2.06 25.67
N ALA A 188 15.96 1.83 24.74
CA ALA A 188 15.74 0.88 23.66
C ALA A 188 15.54 -0.55 24.18
N THR A 189 14.52 -1.23 23.63
CA THR A 189 14.15 -2.60 23.98
C THR A 189 14.66 -3.62 22.95
N ALA A 190 14.88 -3.19 21.71
CA ALA A 190 15.47 -4.00 20.65
C ALA A 190 16.19 -3.12 19.62
N VAL A 191 17.06 -3.72 18.81
CA VAL A 191 17.83 -3.02 17.77
C VAL A 191 17.81 -3.81 16.46
N ALA A 192 17.60 -3.10 15.35
CA ALA A 192 17.83 -3.60 14.01
C ALA A 192 19.30 -3.33 13.64
N VAL A 193 20.08 -4.39 13.52
CA VAL A 193 21.54 -4.34 13.36
C VAL A 193 21.99 -5.26 12.24
N ASN A 194 22.63 -4.68 11.24
CA ASN A 194 23.27 -5.44 10.19
C ASN A 194 24.59 -5.99 10.72
N THR A 195 24.75 -7.31 10.68
CA THR A 195 25.94 -8.01 11.21
C THR A 195 26.74 -8.56 10.04
N GLN A 196 27.96 -8.07 9.86
CA GLN A 196 28.91 -8.61 8.89
C GLN A 196 29.92 -9.49 9.60
N VAL A 197 30.24 -10.64 8.99
CA VAL A 197 31.28 -11.57 9.45
C VAL A 197 32.27 -11.78 8.32
N GLN A 198 33.56 -11.66 8.60
CA GLN A 198 34.64 -11.91 7.65
C GLN A 198 35.86 -12.49 8.36
N ASP A 199 36.93 -12.79 7.60
CA ASP A 199 38.18 -13.37 8.13
C ASP A 199 37.92 -14.66 8.95
N THR A 200 36.92 -15.44 8.53
CA THR A 200 36.47 -16.65 9.23
C THR A 200 37.52 -17.75 9.15
N THR A 201 37.95 -18.28 10.30
CA THR A 201 39.02 -19.29 10.36
C THR A 201 38.53 -20.74 10.23
N ALA A 202 37.22 -20.97 10.34
CA ALA A 202 36.56 -22.27 10.18
C ALA A 202 35.22 -22.12 9.44
N ASN A 203 34.63 -23.23 8.99
CA ASN A 203 33.21 -23.25 8.59
C ASN A 203 32.35 -23.16 9.85
N GLY A 204 31.23 -22.45 9.81
CA GLY A 204 30.40 -22.25 10.98
C GLY A 204 29.20 -21.34 10.76
N TYR A 205 28.64 -20.85 11.86
CA TYR A 205 27.59 -19.84 11.86
C TYR A 205 27.86 -18.79 12.94
N VAL A 206 27.31 -17.59 12.72
CA VAL A 206 27.30 -16.51 13.73
C VAL A 206 25.96 -16.53 14.45
N ARG A 207 25.99 -16.29 15.76
CA ARG A 207 24.80 -16.06 16.59
C ARG A 207 24.83 -14.64 17.12
N VAL A 208 23.73 -13.92 16.98
CA VAL A 208 23.48 -12.62 17.61
C VAL A 208 22.20 -12.76 18.43
N THR A 209 22.33 -12.71 19.74
CA THR A 209 21.24 -13.07 20.68
C THR A 209 21.14 -12.05 21.81
N PRO A 210 20.04 -12.07 22.59
CA PRO A 210 19.94 -11.22 23.77
C PRO A 210 21.08 -11.51 24.76
N SER A 211 21.60 -10.48 25.43
CA SER A 211 22.73 -10.65 26.35
C SER A 211 22.38 -11.62 27.49
N GLY A 212 23.23 -12.61 27.74
CA GLY A 212 23.00 -13.66 28.74
C GLY A 212 22.16 -14.84 28.24
N GLN A 213 21.72 -14.84 26.98
CA GLN A 213 20.94 -15.91 26.36
C GLN A 213 21.68 -16.50 25.16
N ASP A 214 21.88 -17.83 25.10
CA ASP A 214 22.55 -18.52 23.98
C ASP A 214 21.65 -19.59 23.31
N PRO A 215 20.47 -19.20 22.76
CA PRO A 215 19.64 -20.13 22.01
C PRO A 215 20.40 -20.65 20.78
N GLN A 216 20.17 -21.90 20.40
CA GLN A 216 20.82 -22.54 19.25
C GLN A 216 20.27 -22.05 17.88
N VAL A 217 20.02 -20.74 17.72
CA VAL A 217 19.51 -20.10 16.49
C VAL A 217 20.64 -19.45 15.70
N ALA A 218 20.91 -19.94 14.47
CA ALA A 218 21.96 -19.39 13.63
C ALA A 218 21.44 -18.09 13.00
N ALA A 219 22.15 -16.97 13.20
CA ALA A 219 21.78 -15.73 12.51
C ALA A 219 22.21 -15.79 11.03
N GLN A 220 23.37 -16.41 10.76
CA GLN A 220 23.90 -16.61 9.42
C GLN A 220 24.89 -17.78 9.38
N VAL A 221 24.98 -18.48 8.25
CA VAL A 221 25.91 -19.58 8.00
C VAL A 221 27.03 -19.11 7.08
N PHE A 222 28.29 -19.40 7.45
CA PHE A 222 29.48 -19.05 6.66
C PHE A 222 30.36 -20.26 6.38
N THR A 223 31.06 -20.19 5.25
CA THR A 223 32.24 -21.01 4.97
C THR A 223 33.51 -20.26 5.34
N ARG A 224 34.58 -21.00 5.65
CA ARG A 224 35.90 -20.44 5.96
C ARG A 224 36.37 -19.49 4.84
N GLY A 225 36.85 -18.31 5.22
CA GLY A 225 37.36 -17.29 4.32
C GLY A 225 36.29 -16.49 3.55
N THR A 226 35.01 -16.81 3.70
CA THR A 226 33.92 -16.08 3.01
C THR A 226 33.33 -15.02 3.93
N ALA A 227 33.27 -13.79 3.44
CA ALA A 227 32.55 -12.72 4.12
C ALA A 227 31.04 -12.81 3.84
N ILE A 228 30.23 -12.61 4.87
CA ILE A 228 28.76 -12.60 4.80
C ILE A 228 28.19 -11.44 5.60
N SER A 229 26.97 -11.03 5.28
CA SER A 229 26.25 -9.96 5.98
C SER A 229 24.75 -10.21 5.93
N ASN A 230 24.07 -10.03 7.06
CA ASN A 230 22.62 -10.17 7.21
C ASN A 230 22.12 -9.21 8.30
N LEU A 231 20.86 -8.76 8.16
CA LEU A 231 20.19 -8.01 9.19
C LEU A 231 19.74 -8.94 10.34
N VAL A 232 19.90 -8.47 11.57
CA VAL A 232 19.37 -9.10 12.79
C VAL A 232 18.52 -8.08 13.52
N ILE A 233 17.33 -8.48 13.98
CA ILE A 233 16.58 -7.72 14.99
C ILE A 233 16.69 -8.48 16.30
N VAL A 234 17.33 -7.87 17.30
CA VAL A 234 17.68 -8.51 18.57
C VAL A 234 17.12 -7.73 19.76
N LYS A 235 16.49 -8.45 20.69
CA LYS A 235 16.08 -7.92 21.99
C LYS A 235 17.29 -7.53 22.82
N LEU A 236 17.23 -6.39 23.51
CA LEU A 236 18.28 -5.94 24.42
C LEU A 236 18.01 -6.43 25.86
N VAL A 237 19.09 -6.85 26.53
CA VAL A 237 19.09 -7.18 27.97
C VAL A 237 20.17 -6.35 28.64
N GLY A 238 19.78 -5.47 29.58
CA GLY A 238 20.70 -4.52 30.19
C GLY A 238 21.39 -3.59 29.18
N GLY A 239 20.69 -3.21 28.12
CA GLY A 239 21.20 -2.36 27.04
C GLY A 239 22.17 -3.02 26.06
N ALA A 240 22.31 -4.35 26.10
CA ALA A 240 23.27 -5.10 25.28
C ALA A 240 22.64 -6.30 24.58
N ALA A 241 23.29 -6.71 23.48
CA ALA A 241 23.18 -8.02 22.88
C ALA A 241 24.45 -8.83 23.16
N GLN A 242 24.55 -10.04 22.62
CA GLN A 242 25.79 -10.80 22.56
C GLN A 242 26.02 -11.40 21.18
N VAL A 243 27.28 -11.68 20.86
CA VAL A 243 27.69 -12.32 19.61
C VAL A 243 28.71 -13.42 19.83
N LYS A 244 28.61 -14.50 19.06
CA LYS A 244 29.62 -15.58 18.98
C LYS A 244 29.60 -16.27 17.63
N VAL A 245 30.66 -17.00 17.33
CA VAL A 245 30.68 -17.97 16.23
C VAL A 245 30.62 -19.40 16.75
N SER A 246 30.18 -20.35 15.94
CA SER A 246 30.11 -21.78 16.30
C SER A 246 31.47 -22.46 16.46
N SER A 247 32.47 -21.95 15.73
CA SER A 247 33.75 -22.61 15.50
C SER A 247 34.77 -21.58 15.03
N GLY A 248 36.03 -21.75 15.43
CA GLY A 248 37.11 -20.84 15.06
C GLY A 248 36.88 -19.41 15.58
N THR A 249 37.29 -18.45 14.77
CA THR A 249 37.22 -17.01 15.02
C THR A 249 36.83 -16.28 13.74
N ALA A 250 36.27 -15.09 13.90
CA ALA A 250 35.94 -14.19 12.79
C ALA A 250 36.04 -12.73 13.22
N THR A 251 36.27 -11.82 12.28
CA THR A 251 36.05 -10.39 12.51
C THR A 251 34.56 -10.09 12.31
N VAL A 252 33.91 -9.54 13.32
CA VAL A 252 32.51 -9.16 13.29
C VAL A 252 32.38 -7.64 13.30
N PHE A 253 31.54 -7.12 12.42
CA PHE A 253 31.11 -5.73 12.38
C PHE A 253 29.60 -5.67 12.61
N MET A 254 29.15 -4.69 13.39
CA MET A 254 27.73 -4.44 13.60
C MET A 254 27.39 -2.99 13.32
N ASP A 255 26.43 -2.79 12.44
CA ASP A 255 25.98 -1.50 11.97
C ASP A 255 24.47 -1.35 12.24
N VAL A 256 24.10 -0.40 13.09
CA VAL A 256 22.70 -0.19 13.51
C VAL A 256 21.97 0.62 12.45
N SER A 257 20.79 0.15 12.03
CA SER A 257 19.88 0.87 11.12
C SER A 257 18.69 1.51 11.84
N GLY A 258 18.40 1.10 13.08
CA GLY A 258 17.40 1.72 13.94
C GLY A 258 17.16 0.92 15.22
N TYR A 259 16.32 1.46 16.09
CA TYR A 259 15.99 0.84 17.38
C TYR A 259 14.49 0.83 17.64
N TYR A 260 14.08 -0.01 18.58
CA TYR A 260 12.73 -0.05 19.11
C TYR A 260 12.73 0.42 20.55
N GLU A 261 11.74 1.22 20.94
CA GLU A 261 11.52 1.62 22.32
C GLU A 261 10.01 1.75 22.63
N ASN A 262 9.66 1.62 23.91
CA ASN A 262 8.29 1.82 24.36
C ASN A 262 7.99 3.33 24.42
N SER A 263 7.66 3.91 23.26
CA SER A 263 7.29 5.31 23.07
C SER A 263 6.02 5.42 22.24
N ASP A 264 5.30 6.53 22.37
CA ASP A 264 4.13 6.85 21.55
C ASP A 264 4.46 7.70 20.32
N SER A 265 5.69 8.22 20.21
CA SER A 265 6.12 9.13 19.14
C SER A 265 6.97 8.47 18.05
N GLY A 266 7.29 7.18 18.18
CA GLY A 266 8.06 6.48 17.15
C GLY A 266 7.17 5.99 16.01
N SER A 267 7.79 5.31 15.05
CA SER A 267 7.08 4.77 13.90
C SER A 267 6.45 3.40 14.18
N VAL A 268 5.27 3.15 13.63
CA VAL A 268 4.58 1.85 13.63
C VAL A 268 4.78 1.15 12.28
N PHE A 269 4.74 -0.18 12.29
CA PHE A 269 4.94 -0.99 11.10
C PHE A 269 3.61 -1.31 10.41
N VAL A 270 3.55 -1.10 9.09
CA VAL A 270 2.47 -1.55 8.23
C VAL A 270 2.97 -2.73 7.40
N PRO A 271 2.52 -3.96 7.68
CA PRO A 271 2.90 -5.13 6.92
C PRO A 271 2.17 -5.20 5.59
N LEU A 272 2.89 -5.52 4.53
CA LEU A 272 2.34 -5.67 3.17
C LEU A 272 2.48 -7.12 2.68
N ASP A 273 1.69 -7.44 1.67
CA ASP A 273 2.01 -8.56 0.80
C ASP A 273 3.24 -8.16 -0.01
N THR A 274 4.32 -8.94 0.10
CA THR A 274 5.62 -8.56 -0.45
C THR A 274 5.52 -8.23 -1.94
N THR A 275 5.95 -7.02 -2.30
CA THR A 275 5.73 -6.43 -3.62
C THR A 275 7.01 -5.77 -4.14
N ARG A 276 7.29 -5.94 -5.44
CA ARG A 276 8.45 -5.31 -6.08
C ARG A 276 8.30 -3.80 -6.20
N ALA A 277 9.22 -3.07 -5.59
CA ALA A 277 9.32 -1.61 -5.65
C ALA A 277 10.30 -1.14 -6.72
N TYR A 278 11.35 -1.93 -6.97
CA TYR A 278 12.40 -1.59 -7.92
C TYR A 278 12.97 -2.85 -8.56
N ALA A 279 13.27 -2.76 -9.85
CA ALA A 279 14.09 -3.71 -10.60
C ALA A 279 14.96 -2.92 -11.56
N GLY A 280 16.29 -3.03 -11.46
CA GLY A 280 17.16 -2.33 -12.39
C GLY A 280 18.64 -2.30 -12.02
N PRO A 281 19.47 -1.68 -12.86
CA PRO A 281 20.92 -1.73 -12.70
C PRO A 281 21.41 -0.81 -11.57
N VAL A 282 22.32 -1.35 -10.77
CA VAL A 282 23.14 -0.63 -9.79
C VAL A 282 24.62 -0.79 -10.12
N THR A 283 25.39 0.28 -9.91
CA THR A 283 26.83 0.33 -10.19
C THR A 283 27.56 0.88 -8.97
N THR A 284 28.85 1.19 -9.11
CA THR A 284 29.64 1.91 -8.09
C THR A 284 29.17 3.34 -7.85
N THR A 285 28.37 3.90 -8.77
CA THR A 285 27.73 5.20 -8.61
C THR A 285 26.42 5.04 -7.85
N ALA A 286 26.24 5.87 -6.83
CA ALA A 286 25.01 5.98 -6.05
C ALA A 286 23.79 6.21 -6.96
N ARG A 287 22.81 5.32 -6.87
CA ARG A 287 21.49 5.48 -7.50
C ARG A 287 20.44 5.74 -6.43
N VAL A 288 19.69 6.83 -6.56
CA VAL A 288 18.47 7.02 -5.77
C VAL A 288 17.38 6.10 -6.33
N VAL A 289 16.79 5.31 -5.45
CA VAL A 289 15.63 4.45 -5.72
C VAL A 289 14.45 5.05 -4.98
N ARG A 290 13.55 5.69 -5.74
CA ARG A 290 12.29 6.22 -5.21
C ARG A 290 11.43 5.06 -4.74
N LEU A 291 10.87 5.17 -3.54
CA LEU A 291 9.97 4.20 -2.95
C LEU A 291 8.56 4.76 -2.74
N SER A 292 8.41 6.07 -2.50
CA SER A 292 7.08 6.70 -2.35
C SER A 292 6.21 6.51 -3.59
N GLY A 293 4.99 6.00 -3.38
CA GLY A 293 4.08 5.64 -4.47
C GLY A 293 4.55 4.42 -5.26
N THR A 294 5.37 3.54 -4.67
CA THR A 294 5.76 2.24 -5.25
C THR A 294 5.60 1.16 -4.20
N ALA A 295 5.23 -0.06 -4.61
CA ALA A 295 5.05 -1.24 -3.73
C ALA A 295 4.30 -0.99 -2.43
N GLY A 296 3.44 0.02 -2.42
CA GLY A 296 2.67 0.41 -1.27
C GLY A 296 3.26 1.29 -0.21
N VAL A 297 4.41 1.87 -0.47
CA VAL A 297 5.06 2.80 0.45
C VAL A 297 4.44 4.20 0.27
N PRO A 298 3.81 4.79 1.30
CA PRO A 298 3.27 6.15 1.23
C PRO A 298 4.39 7.20 1.28
N GLY A 299 4.07 8.43 0.88
CA GLY A 299 5.02 9.55 0.93
C GLY A 299 5.47 9.95 2.34
N THR A 300 4.71 9.54 3.36
CA THR A 300 4.97 9.78 4.78
C THR A 300 5.73 8.65 5.46
N ALA A 301 6.10 7.59 4.73
CA ALA A 301 6.92 6.53 5.29
C ALA A 301 8.24 7.07 5.86
N THR A 302 8.64 6.58 7.02
CA THR A 302 9.89 6.95 7.70
C THR A 302 11.00 5.93 7.41
N ALA A 303 10.64 4.67 7.18
CA ALA A 303 11.53 3.60 6.77
C ALA A 303 10.77 2.51 6.00
N VAL A 304 11.51 1.62 5.34
CA VAL A 304 10.97 0.44 4.66
C VAL A 304 11.64 -0.82 5.15
N VAL A 305 10.90 -1.92 5.10
CA VAL A 305 11.39 -3.29 5.24
C VAL A 305 11.32 -3.94 3.88
N ALA A 306 12.48 -4.26 3.28
CA ALA A 306 12.54 -4.81 1.92
C ALA A 306 13.58 -5.93 1.83
N ASN A 307 13.29 -6.95 1.03
CA ASN A 307 14.31 -7.88 0.59
C ASN A 307 15.08 -7.24 -0.59
N ALA A 308 16.39 -7.15 -0.47
CA ALA A 308 17.27 -6.62 -1.50
C ALA A 308 18.02 -7.76 -2.18
N GLU A 309 17.65 -8.07 -3.42
CA GLU A 309 18.28 -9.12 -4.21
C GLU A 309 19.24 -8.50 -5.22
N THR A 310 20.50 -8.94 -5.22
CA THR A 310 21.44 -8.64 -6.31
C THR A 310 21.67 -9.86 -7.15
N GLU A 311 21.41 -9.77 -8.46
CA GLU A 311 21.71 -10.80 -9.45
C GLU A 311 22.63 -10.25 -10.55
N LYS A 312 23.14 -11.13 -11.42
CA LYS A 312 24.00 -10.78 -12.57
C LYS A 312 25.19 -9.89 -12.17
N THR A 313 25.77 -10.16 -11.00
CA THR A 313 26.90 -9.41 -10.44
C THR A 313 28.15 -9.59 -11.32
N THR A 314 28.78 -8.50 -11.75
CA THR A 314 29.94 -8.58 -12.66
C THR A 314 31.29 -8.71 -11.94
N ALA A 315 31.32 -8.45 -10.63
CA ALA A 315 32.49 -8.57 -9.79
C ALA A 315 32.09 -9.06 -8.39
N ALA A 316 33.04 -9.58 -7.61
CA ALA A 316 32.82 -9.77 -6.19
C ALA A 316 32.81 -8.41 -5.49
N GLY A 317 31.91 -8.24 -4.52
CA GLY A 317 31.72 -6.96 -3.83
C GLY A 317 30.61 -7.03 -2.80
N TYR A 318 30.09 -5.86 -2.43
CA TYR A 318 28.94 -5.75 -1.55
C TYR A 318 27.95 -4.70 -2.06
N LEU A 319 26.68 -4.89 -1.75
CA LEU A 319 25.62 -3.90 -1.93
C LEU A 319 25.57 -3.00 -0.70
N ARG A 320 25.26 -1.72 -0.91
CA ARG A 320 24.81 -0.80 0.14
C ARG A 320 23.42 -0.29 -0.21
N VAL A 321 22.49 -0.40 0.73
CA VAL A 321 21.19 0.28 0.71
C VAL A 321 21.13 1.21 1.91
N THR A 322 21.09 2.51 1.66
CA THR A 322 21.24 3.56 2.67
C THR A 322 20.21 4.68 2.46
N PRO A 323 20.01 5.59 3.44
CA PRO A 323 19.14 6.74 3.22
C PRO A 323 19.65 7.58 2.05
N ALA A 324 18.76 8.12 1.20
CA ALA A 324 19.20 8.89 0.04
C ALA A 324 20.02 10.12 0.46
N GLY A 325 21.17 10.32 -0.19
CA GLY A 325 22.15 11.37 0.15
C GLY A 325 23.14 10.98 1.26
N LYS A 326 23.13 9.73 1.72
CA LYS A 326 24.11 9.17 2.67
C LYS A 326 24.85 8.01 2.01
N ASP A 327 26.12 7.81 2.37
CA ASP A 327 26.92 6.67 1.90
C ASP A 327 27.71 6.08 3.07
N ALA A 328 26.97 5.45 4.00
CA ALA A 328 27.58 4.74 5.11
C ALA A 328 28.48 3.61 4.58
N GLN A 329 29.65 3.40 5.20
CA GLN A 329 30.59 2.32 4.87
C GLN A 329 30.10 0.95 5.42
N VAL A 330 28.82 0.65 5.22
CA VAL A 330 28.11 -0.50 5.78
C VAL A 330 27.63 -1.38 4.64
N ALA A 331 28.11 -2.61 4.57
CA ALA A 331 27.64 -3.59 3.59
C ALA A 331 26.25 -4.08 4.00
N THR A 332 25.25 -3.91 3.14
CA THR A 332 23.96 -4.60 3.28
C THR A 332 24.17 -6.10 3.11
N GLN A 333 24.79 -6.49 2.00
CA GLN A 333 25.09 -7.90 1.69
C GLN A 333 26.39 -8.00 0.91
N VAL A 334 27.08 -9.14 1.08
CA VAL A 334 28.31 -9.46 0.35
C VAL A 334 27.98 -10.50 -0.71
N PHE A 335 28.50 -10.34 -1.92
CA PHE A 335 28.27 -11.24 -3.04
C PHE A 335 29.56 -11.54 -3.82
N GLY A 336 29.60 -12.73 -4.42
CA GLY A 336 30.58 -13.07 -5.45
C GLY A 336 30.12 -12.62 -6.85
N ALA A 337 31.02 -12.71 -7.82
CA ALA A 337 30.66 -12.51 -9.24
C ALA A 337 29.71 -13.62 -9.72
N ASN A 338 28.71 -13.23 -10.51
CA ASN A 338 27.63 -14.05 -11.06
C ASN A 338 26.89 -14.87 -10.00
N ARG A 339 26.64 -14.27 -8.82
CA ARG A 339 25.91 -14.89 -7.72
C ARG A 339 24.72 -14.03 -7.33
N ALA A 340 23.55 -14.64 -7.34
CA ALA A 340 22.36 -14.05 -6.76
C ALA A 340 22.43 -14.15 -5.22
N VAL A 341 22.20 -13.04 -4.53
CA VAL A 341 22.15 -12.98 -3.06
C VAL A 341 21.05 -12.02 -2.67
N SER A 342 20.23 -12.45 -1.71
CA SER A 342 19.21 -11.64 -1.05
C SER A 342 19.61 -11.34 0.39
N ASN A 343 19.13 -10.23 0.92
CA ASN A 343 19.19 -9.92 2.34
C ASN A 343 18.04 -8.96 2.70
N LEU A 344 17.49 -9.12 3.91
CA LEU A 344 16.53 -8.16 4.45
C LEU A 344 17.22 -6.83 4.78
N VAL A 345 16.60 -5.75 4.36
CA VAL A 345 16.98 -4.38 4.67
C VAL A 345 15.87 -3.70 5.46
N MET A 346 16.25 -3.05 6.54
CA MET A 346 15.46 -2.01 7.20
C MET A 346 16.17 -0.69 6.97
N ALA A 347 15.63 0.15 6.08
CA ALA A 347 16.27 1.40 5.68
C ALA A 347 15.36 2.59 5.90
N LYS A 348 15.90 3.63 6.54
CA LYS A 348 15.30 4.96 6.60
C LYS A 348 15.13 5.51 5.18
N VAL A 349 13.96 6.08 4.90
CA VAL A 349 13.66 6.71 3.62
C VAL A 349 13.63 8.24 3.75
N THR A 350 14.27 8.93 2.81
CA THR A 350 14.42 10.39 2.82
C THR A 350 13.98 11.00 1.49
N GLY A 351 13.64 12.29 1.49
CA GLY A 351 13.15 13.02 0.32
C GLY A 351 11.83 13.76 0.57
N SER A 352 11.29 14.39 -0.47
CA SER A 352 9.91 14.92 -0.43
C SER A 352 8.91 13.78 -0.44
N THR A 353 7.67 14.01 -0.03
CA THR A 353 6.65 12.94 0.04
C THR A 353 6.41 12.25 -1.30
N VAL A 354 6.67 12.94 -2.41
CA VAL A 354 6.52 12.39 -3.76
C VAL A 354 7.80 11.74 -4.31
N ASN A 355 8.99 12.01 -3.77
CA ASN A 355 10.26 11.47 -4.28
C ASN A 355 11.11 10.87 -3.14
N ARG A 356 10.44 10.29 -2.15
CA ARG A 356 11.07 9.70 -0.98
C ARG A 356 11.59 8.31 -1.32
N GLY A 357 12.79 7.98 -0.86
CA GLY A 357 13.41 6.70 -1.19
C GLY A 357 14.72 6.41 -0.46
N VAL A 358 15.43 5.42 -0.98
CA VAL A 358 16.75 4.98 -0.54
C VAL A 358 17.79 5.25 -1.63
N GLN A 359 19.06 5.08 -1.30
CA GLN A 359 20.15 5.02 -2.26
C GLN A 359 20.75 3.62 -2.28
N ALA A 360 21.02 3.10 -3.47
CA ALA A 360 21.67 1.82 -3.70
C ALA A 360 22.95 1.98 -4.54
N LYS A 361 24.00 1.25 -4.17
CA LYS A 361 25.22 1.08 -4.98
C LYS A 361 25.96 -0.20 -4.62
N VAL A 362 26.78 -0.67 -5.54
CA VAL A 362 27.72 -1.78 -5.30
C VAL A 362 29.14 -1.27 -5.08
N SER A 363 29.99 -2.04 -4.40
CA SER A 363 31.39 -1.66 -4.15
C SER A 363 32.30 -1.79 -5.37
N ALA A 364 31.95 -2.69 -6.30
CA ALA A 364 32.71 -2.99 -7.50
C ALA A 364 31.78 -3.50 -8.60
N GLY A 365 32.12 -3.24 -9.86
CA GLY A 365 31.35 -3.69 -11.02
C GLY A 365 29.93 -3.14 -11.05
N SER A 366 28.99 -4.02 -11.41
CA SER A 366 27.55 -3.76 -11.52
C SER A 366 26.74 -4.99 -11.13
N ALA A 367 25.48 -4.77 -10.80
CA ALA A 367 24.48 -5.82 -10.57
C ALA A 367 23.10 -5.34 -11.02
N THR A 368 22.17 -6.27 -11.23
CA THR A 368 20.73 -5.94 -11.19
C THR A 368 20.29 -6.02 -9.74
N LEU A 369 19.64 -4.98 -9.25
CA LEU A 369 19.01 -4.93 -7.94
C LEU A 369 17.51 -5.06 -8.09
N ASP A 370 16.92 -6.03 -7.40
CA ASP A 370 15.50 -6.09 -7.11
C ASP A 370 15.27 -5.69 -5.64
N LEU A 371 14.37 -4.74 -5.40
CA LEU A 371 13.91 -4.39 -4.05
C LEU A 371 12.44 -4.78 -3.90
N ASP A 372 12.19 -5.79 -3.07
CA ASP A 372 10.86 -6.31 -2.78
C ASP A 372 10.43 -5.87 -1.38
N VAL A 373 9.48 -4.94 -1.28
CA VAL A 373 9.02 -4.35 -0.01
C VAL A 373 8.02 -5.28 0.66
N ALA A 374 8.31 -5.68 1.90
CA ALA A 374 7.45 -6.49 2.77
C ALA A 374 6.63 -5.63 3.76
N GLY A 375 6.98 -4.35 3.89
CA GLY A 375 6.22 -3.38 4.68
C GLY A 375 6.98 -2.07 4.85
N TYR A 376 6.35 -1.12 5.52
CA TYR A 376 6.94 0.19 5.77
C TYR A 376 6.63 0.67 7.18
N PHE A 377 7.40 1.64 7.64
CA PHE A 377 7.18 2.36 8.89
C PHE A 377 6.62 3.74 8.59
N MET A 378 5.70 4.20 9.43
CA MET A 378 5.15 5.54 9.41
C MET A 378 4.98 6.04 10.84
N ASP A 379 4.88 7.35 11.03
CA ASP A 379 4.62 7.93 12.34
C ASP A 379 3.39 7.27 12.98
N GLY A 380 3.48 6.81 14.23
CA GLY A 380 2.36 6.16 14.93
C GLY A 380 1.12 7.04 15.08
N SER A 381 1.27 8.36 14.91
CA SER A 381 0.17 9.33 14.86
C SER A 381 -0.37 9.59 13.44
N SER A 382 0.31 9.11 12.40
CA SER A 382 -0.11 9.27 11.01
C SER A 382 -1.15 8.20 10.62
N GLY A 383 -2.24 8.62 9.97
CA GLY A 383 -3.25 7.70 9.45
C GLY A 383 -2.71 6.87 8.28
N SER A 384 -3.29 5.68 8.10
CA SER A 384 -2.95 4.54 7.24
C SER A 384 -2.40 4.75 5.82
N GLY A 385 -2.41 5.97 5.28
CA GLY A 385 -2.14 6.22 3.86
C GLY A 385 -3.31 5.84 2.93
N ILE A 386 -4.38 5.28 3.48
CA ILE A 386 -5.54 4.79 2.73
C ILE A 386 -6.75 5.67 3.06
N GLY A 387 -7.40 6.19 2.03
CA GLY A 387 -8.70 6.82 2.16
C GLY A 387 -9.83 5.93 1.70
N ALA A 388 -11.04 6.46 1.79
CA ALA A 388 -12.24 5.87 1.23
C ALA A 388 -13.08 6.95 0.55
N ASP A 389 -13.84 6.56 -0.46
CA ASP A 389 -14.84 7.43 -1.06
C ASP A 389 -16.23 6.81 -0.93
N ILE A 390 -17.22 7.66 -0.66
CA ILE A 390 -18.64 7.28 -0.56
C ILE A 390 -19.51 8.36 -1.20
N SER A 391 -20.70 7.96 -1.60
CA SER A 391 -21.72 8.88 -2.12
C SER A 391 -23.12 8.31 -1.88
N TRP A 392 -24.10 8.77 -2.66
CA TRP A 392 -25.50 8.40 -2.54
C TRP A 392 -25.81 6.88 -2.46
N PRO A 393 -25.06 5.95 -3.10
CA PRO A 393 -25.36 4.52 -2.98
C PRO A 393 -25.16 4.03 -1.54
N GLN A 394 -24.36 4.74 -0.75
CA GLN A 394 -24.06 4.41 0.65
C GLN A 394 -24.91 5.21 1.65
N CYS A 395 -25.99 5.90 1.27
CA CYS A 395 -26.88 6.62 2.20
C CYS A 395 -27.58 5.74 3.28
N GLY A 396 -27.29 4.44 3.33
CA GLY A 396 -27.69 3.54 4.41
C GLY A 396 -27.01 3.85 5.76
N SER A 397 -26.86 2.83 6.60
CA SER A 397 -26.33 3.03 7.96
C SER A 397 -24.86 3.44 7.95
N ALA A 398 -24.53 4.60 8.54
CA ALA A 398 -23.14 5.04 8.72
C ALA A 398 -22.28 4.05 9.52
N SER A 399 -22.90 3.14 10.30
CA SER A 399 -22.20 2.07 11.01
C SER A 399 -21.48 1.08 10.10
N THR A 400 -21.76 1.07 8.80
CA THR A 400 -21.09 0.20 7.83
C THR A 400 -20.03 0.93 7.02
N TRP A 401 -19.92 2.26 7.14
CA TRP A 401 -18.91 3.02 6.40
C TRP A 401 -17.51 2.80 7.00
N PRO A 402 -16.44 2.91 6.19
CA PRO A 402 -15.08 2.72 6.70
C PRO A 402 -14.70 3.74 7.78
N ASP A 403 -14.11 3.31 8.90
CA ASP A 403 -13.71 4.17 10.02
C ASP A 403 -12.18 4.28 10.19
N ASP A 404 -11.44 3.68 9.28
CA ASP A 404 -10.00 3.43 9.32
C ASP A 404 -9.17 4.30 8.34
N MET A 405 -9.79 5.38 7.88
CA MET A 405 -9.31 6.19 6.78
C MET A 405 -8.38 7.34 7.23
N ALA A 406 -7.32 7.54 6.45
CA ALA A 406 -6.46 8.72 6.51
C ALA A 406 -7.16 9.97 5.94
N PHE A 407 -8.03 9.80 4.94
CA PHE A 407 -8.82 10.85 4.32
C PHE A 407 -10.11 10.28 3.71
N GLY A 408 -11.17 11.09 3.67
CA GLY A 408 -12.46 10.73 3.09
C GLY A 408 -12.81 11.60 1.88
N LEU A 409 -13.38 11.00 0.84
CA LEU A 409 -13.96 11.70 -0.29
C LEU A 409 -15.48 11.52 -0.30
N ILE A 410 -16.23 12.60 -0.55
CA ILE A 410 -17.69 12.53 -0.64
C ILE A 410 -18.16 12.96 -2.01
N GLY A 411 -19.02 12.15 -2.62
CA GLY A 411 -19.72 12.53 -3.84
C GLY A 411 -20.82 13.54 -3.53
N VAL A 412 -20.80 14.71 -4.15
CA VAL A 412 -21.81 15.75 -3.88
C VAL A 412 -23.12 15.46 -4.64
N ASN A 413 -23.05 14.60 -5.66
CA ASN A 413 -24.20 14.27 -6.52
C ASN A 413 -24.79 12.89 -6.23
N ASN A 414 -26.03 12.69 -6.68
CA ASN A 414 -26.77 11.42 -6.64
C ASN A 414 -26.66 10.64 -7.98
N GLY A 415 -25.44 10.57 -8.53
CA GLY A 415 -25.13 9.81 -9.74
C GLY A 415 -25.40 10.52 -11.07
N LEU A 416 -25.92 11.76 -11.05
CA LEU A 416 -25.99 12.63 -12.22
C LEU A 416 -25.40 14.01 -11.89
N ALA A 417 -24.79 14.68 -12.86
CA ALA A 417 -24.18 16.00 -12.67
C ALA A 417 -25.16 17.13 -12.23
N ASN A 418 -26.47 16.84 -12.15
CA ASN A 418 -27.51 17.81 -11.85
C ASN A 418 -28.42 17.40 -10.68
N ASN A 419 -28.07 16.38 -9.89
CA ASN A 419 -28.87 15.94 -8.75
C ASN A 419 -28.08 15.94 -7.43
N ASP A 420 -28.78 16.11 -6.32
CA ASP A 420 -28.17 16.28 -5.00
C ASP A 420 -28.01 14.93 -4.29
N ASN A 421 -26.85 14.72 -3.66
CA ASN A 421 -26.68 13.62 -2.71
C ASN A 421 -27.47 13.89 -1.41
N PRO A 422 -28.54 13.14 -1.12
CA PRO A 422 -29.40 13.40 0.03
C PRO A 422 -28.74 13.12 1.39
N CYS A 423 -27.65 12.35 1.42
CA CYS A 423 -26.92 12.05 2.66
C CYS A 423 -25.57 12.80 2.77
N PHE A 424 -25.32 13.80 1.90
CA PHE A 424 -24.07 14.55 1.87
C PHE A 424 -23.63 15.07 3.25
N GLY A 425 -24.55 15.68 4.02
CA GLY A 425 -24.23 16.22 5.34
C GLY A 425 -23.74 15.16 6.34
N GLN A 426 -24.34 13.97 6.34
CA GLN A 426 -23.92 12.86 7.20
C GLN A 426 -22.56 12.31 6.76
N GLN A 427 -22.34 12.20 5.46
CA GLN A 427 -21.08 11.73 4.88
C GLN A 427 -19.94 12.74 5.09
N LEU A 428 -20.24 14.03 5.11
CA LEU A 428 -19.27 15.06 5.44
C LEU A 428 -18.78 14.93 6.90
N VAL A 429 -19.68 14.68 7.84
CA VAL A 429 -19.32 14.40 9.25
C VAL A 429 -18.44 13.15 9.36
N TRP A 430 -18.75 12.11 8.60
CA TRP A 430 -17.92 10.91 8.51
C TRP A 430 -16.50 11.22 8.03
N ALA A 431 -16.35 11.95 6.92
CA ALA A 431 -15.03 12.29 6.38
C ALA A 431 -14.21 13.18 7.33
N LEU A 432 -14.86 14.06 8.10
CA LEU A 432 -14.20 14.87 9.13
C LEU A 432 -13.55 14.02 10.23
N GLY A 433 -14.02 12.78 10.43
CA GLY A 433 -13.42 11.80 11.33
C GLY A 433 -12.08 11.21 10.84
N SER A 434 -11.64 11.54 9.62
CA SER A 434 -10.39 11.02 9.05
C SER A 434 -9.16 11.34 9.90
N ALA A 435 -8.29 10.33 10.06
CA ALA A 435 -7.10 10.44 10.90
C ALA A 435 -6.08 11.47 10.37
N GLY A 436 -5.95 11.64 9.05
CA GLY A 436 -4.90 12.43 8.41
C GLY A 436 -3.59 11.64 8.24
N GLY A 437 -2.45 12.32 8.29
CA GLY A 437 -1.14 11.67 8.21
C GLY A 437 -0.65 11.39 6.78
N THR A 438 -1.32 11.96 5.78
CA THR A 438 -0.88 12.00 4.37
C THR A 438 -0.82 13.45 3.90
N THR A 439 -0.32 13.67 2.69
CA THR A 439 -0.41 15.00 2.04
C THR A 439 -1.76 15.25 1.38
N GLN A 440 -2.62 14.22 1.32
CA GLN A 440 -4.01 14.38 0.89
C GLN A 440 -4.80 15.18 1.93
N PRO A 441 -5.66 16.11 1.52
CA PRO A 441 -6.59 16.74 2.45
C PRO A 441 -7.44 15.67 3.14
N LYS A 442 -7.68 15.83 4.46
CA LYS A 442 -8.51 14.91 5.25
C LYS A 442 -9.90 14.73 4.67
N VAL A 443 -10.46 15.79 4.09
CA VAL A 443 -11.77 15.80 3.46
C VAL A 443 -11.62 16.36 2.05
N GLN A 444 -12.17 15.63 1.08
CA GLN A 444 -12.20 16.02 -0.32
C GLN A 444 -13.59 15.74 -0.88
N LEU A 445 -13.92 16.36 -2.00
CA LEU A 445 -15.21 16.24 -2.64
C LEU A 445 -15.04 15.76 -4.07
N TYR A 446 -16.02 15.04 -4.60
CA TYR A 446 -16.08 14.72 -6.01
C TYR A 446 -17.46 14.99 -6.58
N VAL A 447 -17.51 15.30 -7.87
CA VAL A 447 -18.74 15.65 -8.59
C VAL A 447 -18.83 14.86 -9.88
N ASN A 448 -19.99 14.25 -10.11
CA ASN A 448 -20.28 13.59 -11.38
C ASN A 448 -20.29 14.64 -12.48
N THR A 449 -19.58 14.36 -13.58
CA THR A 449 -19.51 15.26 -14.73
C THR A 449 -20.27 14.72 -15.93
N ALA A 450 -20.70 15.63 -16.81
CA ALA A 450 -21.44 15.30 -18.02
C ALA A 450 -21.27 16.42 -19.05
N ASN A 451 -21.62 16.16 -20.30
CA ASN A 451 -21.80 17.15 -21.36
C ASN A 451 -22.98 16.76 -22.27
N PRO A 452 -24.23 17.15 -21.93
CA PRO A 452 -25.45 16.67 -22.60
C PRO A 452 -25.80 17.40 -23.91
N GLY A 453 -24.92 18.24 -24.45
CA GLY A 453 -25.22 19.07 -25.62
C GLY A 453 -25.69 18.28 -26.85
N GLU A 454 -25.04 17.15 -27.13
CA GLU A 454 -25.43 16.24 -28.21
C GLU A 454 -26.77 15.53 -27.93
N TYR A 455 -27.06 15.20 -26.67
CA TYR A 455 -28.37 14.68 -26.28
C TYR A 455 -29.49 15.69 -26.61
N PHE A 456 -29.32 16.98 -26.29
CA PHE A 456 -30.32 18.01 -26.61
C PHE A 456 -30.47 18.31 -28.10
N LYS A 457 -29.40 18.11 -28.87
CA LYS A 457 -29.44 18.16 -30.34
C LYS A 457 -30.27 17.02 -30.91
N ASN A 458 -30.08 15.81 -30.39
CA ASN A 458 -30.76 14.60 -30.84
C ASN A 458 -32.20 14.50 -30.31
N ASN A 459 -32.52 15.23 -29.24
CA ASN A 459 -33.83 15.24 -28.59
C ASN A 459 -34.36 16.68 -28.48
N PRO A 460 -34.83 17.30 -29.58
CA PRO A 460 -35.20 18.73 -29.60
C PRO A 460 -36.38 19.09 -28.69
N GLY A 461 -37.21 18.11 -28.30
CA GLY A 461 -38.30 18.29 -27.34
C GLY A 461 -37.90 18.21 -25.86
N ALA A 462 -36.63 17.85 -25.56
CA ALA A 462 -36.16 17.81 -24.18
C ALA A 462 -35.98 19.22 -23.61
N SER A 463 -36.29 19.39 -22.32
CA SER A 463 -36.03 20.65 -21.61
C SER A 463 -34.54 20.96 -21.60
N ARG A 464 -34.18 22.18 -22.00
CA ARG A 464 -32.78 22.67 -22.05
C ARG A 464 -32.45 23.61 -20.90
N ALA A 465 -33.21 23.56 -19.80
CA ALA A 465 -33.05 24.48 -18.67
C ALA A 465 -31.61 24.49 -18.08
N SER A 466 -30.91 23.36 -18.15
CA SER A 466 -29.53 23.22 -17.69
C SER A 466 -28.46 23.57 -18.74
N TRP A 467 -28.84 23.88 -19.98
CA TRP A 467 -27.88 24.17 -21.05
C TRP A 467 -27.68 25.68 -21.20
N PRO A 468 -26.42 26.18 -21.27
CA PRO A 468 -26.16 27.60 -21.38
C PRO A 468 -26.59 28.16 -22.74
N THR A 469 -27.05 29.41 -22.72
CA THR A 469 -27.50 30.15 -23.91
C THR A 469 -26.60 31.36 -24.23
N SER A 470 -25.66 31.67 -23.34
CA SER A 470 -24.72 32.77 -23.42
C SER A 470 -23.50 32.54 -22.50
N ASN A 471 -22.55 33.48 -22.50
CA ASN A 471 -21.45 33.50 -21.52
C ASN A 471 -21.84 34.13 -20.16
N ALA A 472 -23.12 34.21 -19.83
CA ALA A 472 -23.57 34.53 -18.47
C ALA A 472 -23.59 33.24 -17.64
N GLY A 473 -22.82 33.22 -16.55
CA GLY A 473 -22.84 32.15 -15.57
C GLY A 473 -24.17 32.12 -14.80
N SER A 474 -24.51 30.96 -14.22
CA SER A 474 -25.69 30.80 -13.35
C SER A 474 -25.64 31.67 -12.08
N ASP A 475 -24.44 32.07 -11.66
CA ASP A 475 -24.15 33.00 -10.56
C ASP A 475 -24.17 34.49 -10.99
N SER A 476 -24.67 34.80 -12.19
CA SER A 476 -24.63 36.14 -12.81
C SER A 476 -23.23 36.66 -13.14
N THR A 477 -22.17 35.87 -12.96
CA THR A 477 -20.83 36.23 -13.43
C THR A 477 -20.74 36.12 -14.96
N ARG A 478 -19.71 36.73 -15.54
CA ARG A 478 -19.44 36.66 -16.98
C ARG A 478 -17.99 36.23 -17.20
N PRO A 479 -17.68 34.94 -17.05
CA PRO A 479 -16.31 34.45 -17.16
C PRO A 479 -15.75 34.64 -18.57
N THR A 480 -14.43 34.81 -18.65
CA THR A 480 -13.71 34.81 -19.94
C THR A 480 -13.65 33.40 -20.49
N ASN A 481 -14.50 33.11 -21.48
CA ASN A 481 -14.55 31.82 -22.14
C ASN A 481 -13.44 31.69 -23.21
N PRO A 482 -12.49 30.75 -23.06
CA PRO A 482 -11.35 30.61 -23.97
C PRO A 482 -11.74 30.13 -25.37
N TYR A 483 -12.97 29.64 -25.55
CA TYR A 483 -13.49 29.14 -26.83
C TYR A 483 -14.42 30.13 -27.54
N GLY A 484 -14.54 31.37 -27.02
CA GLY A 484 -15.36 32.41 -27.63
C GLY A 484 -16.76 32.51 -27.00
N THR A 485 -17.78 32.73 -27.82
CA THR A 485 -19.14 33.04 -27.34
C THR A 485 -20.04 31.81 -27.41
N CYS A 486 -20.64 31.42 -26.29
CA CYS A 486 -21.76 30.48 -26.29
C CYS A 486 -23.02 31.16 -26.85
N THR A 487 -23.72 30.49 -27.75
CA THR A 487 -24.94 30.98 -28.40
C THR A 487 -26.12 30.02 -28.18
N ASN A 488 -27.35 30.56 -28.22
CA ASN A 488 -28.59 29.80 -28.04
C ASN A 488 -29.11 29.13 -29.33
N ASP A 489 -28.24 28.89 -30.30
CA ASP A 489 -28.61 28.25 -31.56
C ASP A 489 -28.28 26.75 -31.54
N THR A 490 -28.69 26.02 -32.58
CA THR A 490 -28.43 24.58 -32.71
C THR A 490 -26.93 24.26 -32.78
N ALA A 491 -26.09 25.16 -33.29
CA ALA A 491 -24.64 24.96 -33.34
C ALA A 491 -24.02 25.10 -31.93
N GLY A 492 -24.59 25.98 -31.10
CA GLY A 492 -24.25 26.15 -29.69
C GLY A 492 -24.32 24.86 -28.90
N LEU A 493 -25.31 23.99 -29.18
CA LEU A 493 -25.49 22.69 -28.50
C LEU A 493 -24.26 21.77 -28.58
N THR A 494 -23.46 21.84 -29.65
CA THR A 494 -22.26 21.00 -29.81
C THR A 494 -20.97 21.82 -29.90
N SER A 495 -21.02 23.08 -29.44
CA SER A 495 -19.86 23.97 -29.43
C SER A 495 -18.99 23.77 -28.19
N THR A 496 -17.69 23.97 -28.33
CA THR A 496 -16.77 24.01 -27.17
C THR A 496 -17.07 25.20 -26.26
N ALA A 497 -17.49 26.34 -26.82
CA ALA A 497 -17.87 27.52 -26.04
C ALA A 497 -19.04 27.25 -25.08
N CYS A 498 -20.14 26.64 -25.54
CA CYS A 498 -21.24 26.30 -24.64
C CYS A 498 -20.93 25.10 -23.74
N SER A 499 -20.13 24.13 -24.19
CA SER A 499 -19.67 23.04 -23.31
C SER A 499 -18.86 23.57 -22.13
N TRP A 500 -17.99 24.56 -22.38
CA TRP A 500 -17.23 25.24 -21.34
C TRP A 500 -18.15 25.99 -20.35
N MET A 501 -19.13 26.75 -20.85
CA MET A 501 -20.11 27.42 -19.98
C MET A 501 -20.98 26.43 -19.20
N TYR A 502 -21.30 25.27 -19.78
CA TYR A 502 -22.05 24.22 -19.09
C TYR A 502 -21.26 23.72 -17.89
N GLY A 503 -19.97 23.44 -18.08
CA GLY A 503 -19.07 23.07 -17.00
C GLY A 503 -18.97 24.14 -15.91
N TRP A 504 -18.79 25.40 -16.29
CA TRP A 504 -18.80 26.52 -15.33
C TRP A 504 -20.07 26.51 -14.48
N ASN A 505 -21.25 26.44 -15.13
CA ASN A 505 -22.53 26.46 -14.43
C ASN A 505 -22.75 25.24 -13.53
N ARG A 506 -22.31 24.04 -13.93
CA ARG A 506 -22.36 22.85 -13.06
C ARG A 506 -21.53 23.05 -11.80
N ALA A 507 -20.31 23.53 -11.93
CA ALA A 507 -19.43 23.77 -10.78
C ALA A 507 -19.96 24.89 -9.86
N VAL A 508 -20.62 25.92 -10.40
CA VAL A 508 -21.37 26.91 -9.61
C VAL A 508 -22.44 26.23 -8.76
N GLU A 509 -23.30 25.41 -9.38
CA GLU A 509 -24.38 24.69 -8.68
C GLU A 509 -23.80 23.75 -7.62
N ASP A 510 -22.75 23.00 -7.96
CA ASP A 510 -22.09 22.07 -7.03
C ASP A 510 -21.53 22.78 -5.78
N ALA A 511 -20.99 23.99 -5.94
CA ALA A 511 -20.41 24.75 -4.84
C ALA A 511 -21.45 25.49 -3.98
N ASN A 512 -22.58 25.93 -4.56
CA ASN A 512 -23.49 26.86 -3.88
C ASN A 512 -24.83 26.23 -3.49
N ASP A 513 -25.33 25.28 -4.26
CA ASP A 513 -26.71 24.80 -4.10
C ASP A 513 -26.77 23.49 -3.28
N ARG A 514 -25.64 22.78 -3.19
CA ARG A 514 -25.57 21.41 -2.61
C ARG A 514 -25.13 21.37 -1.15
N SER A 515 -25.40 22.43 -0.39
CA SER A 515 -25.09 22.53 1.04
C SER A 515 -23.59 22.37 1.39
N VAL A 516 -22.69 22.67 0.45
CA VAL A 516 -21.24 22.62 0.68
C VAL A 516 -20.80 23.92 1.37
N SER A 517 -20.48 23.84 2.65
CA SER A 517 -19.96 25.00 3.39
C SER A 517 -18.51 25.28 3.02
N ASN A 518 -18.16 26.53 2.69
CA ASN A 518 -16.81 26.95 2.31
C ASN A 518 -16.21 26.11 1.15
N PRO A 519 -16.87 26.08 -0.02
CA PRO A 519 -16.50 25.21 -1.15
C PRO A 519 -15.07 25.45 -1.65
N GLY A 520 -14.55 26.67 -1.48
CA GLY A 520 -13.19 27.07 -1.81
C GLY A 520 -12.07 26.36 -1.03
N SER A 521 -12.39 25.76 0.12
CA SER A 521 -11.39 25.08 0.96
C SER A 521 -11.09 23.64 0.57
N TYR A 522 -11.93 23.04 -0.26
CA TYR A 522 -11.82 21.63 -0.61
C TYR A 522 -10.99 21.37 -1.86
N ARG A 523 -10.47 20.15 -1.93
CA ARG A 523 -10.14 19.50 -3.19
C ARG A 523 -11.42 18.98 -3.84
N TRP A 524 -11.61 19.31 -5.11
CA TRP A 524 -12.69 18.80 -5.97
C TRP A 524 -12.13 17.86 -7.04
N TRP A 525 -12.63 16.64 -7.08
CA TRP A 525 -12.36 15.69 -8.15
C TRP A 525 -13.51 15.71 -9.16
N LEU A 526 -13.15 15.94 -10.42
CA LEU A 526 -14.09 15.86 -11.54
C LEU A 526 -14.23 14.39 -11.93
N ASP A 527 -15.35 13.78 -11.55
CA ASP A 527 -15.64 12.37 -11.82
C ASP A 527 -16.15 12.22 -13.27
N ALA A 528 -15.26 11.72 -14.12
CA ALA A 528 -15.39 11.74 -15.57
C ALA A 528 -15.45 10.33 -16.16
N GLU A 529 -16.63 9.70 -16.03
CA GLU A 529 -16.90 8.31 -16.41
C GLU A 529 -17.91 8.19 -17.55
N THR A 530 -17.91 7.05 -18.24
CA THR A 530 -18.78 6.77 -19.39
C THR A 530 -20.26 6.59 -19.05
N ASN A 531 -20.59 6.46 -17.76
CA ASN A 531 -21.97 6.46 -17.28
C ASN A 531 -22.61 7.86 -17.36
N GLY A 532 -21.81 8.93 -17.49
CA GLY A 532 -22.29 10.29 -17.73
C GLY A 532 -22.86 10.48 -19.14
N THR A 533 -23.70 11.50 -19.32
CA THR A 533 -24.16 11.90 -20.66
C THR A 533 -23.07 12.71 -21.33
N TRP A 534 -22.38 12.17 -22.34
CA TRP A 534 -21.27 12.84 -23.03
C TRP A 534 -21.54 13.07 -24.51
N GLN A 535 -20.83 14.05 -25.09
CA GLN A 535 -20.77 14.20 -26.54
C GLN A 535 -19.72 13.27 -27.13
N SER A 536 -19.88 12.90 -28.40
CA SER A 536 -18.88 12.17 -29.19
C SER A 536 -17.58 12.98 -29.40
N GLY A 537 -17.66 14.30 -29.36
CA GLY A 537 -16.52 15.20 -29.52
C GLY A 537 -15.69 15.36 -28.24
N ILE A 538 -14.49 14.79 -28.23
CA ILE A 538 -13.57 14.86 -27.08
C ILE A 538 -13.15 16.30 -26.71
N GLY A 539 -13.10 17.22 -27.68
CA GLY A 539 -12.78 18.63 -27.44
C GLY A 539 -13.85 19.34 -26.61
N GLN A 540 -15.12 19.05 -26.88
CA GLN A 540 -16.27 19.56 -26.14
C GLN A 540 -16.29 19.02 -24.71
N ASN A 541 -16.00 17.72 -24.55
CA ASN A 541 -15.93 17.10 -23.23
C ASN A 541 -14.81 17.71 -22.38
N ARG A 542 -13.60 17.90 -22.94
CA ARG A 542 -12.51 18.63 -22.26
C ARG A 542 -12.90 20.05 -21.89
N ALA A 543 -13.54 20.79 -22.81
CA ALA A 543 -13.99 22.16 -22.56
C ALA A 543 -14.93 22.24 -21.34
N THR A 544 -15.77 21.22 -21.14
CA THR A 544 -16.63 21.12 -19.95
C THR A 544 -15.81 21.02 -18.66
N LEU A 545 -14.84 20.11 -18.61
CA LEU A 545 -13.96 19.98 -17.44
C LEU A 545 -13.12 21.23 -17.21
N GLU A 546 -12.70 21.93 -18.27
CA GLU A 546 -12.00 23.22 -18.18
C GLU A 546 -12.88 24.32 -17.58
N GLY A 547 -14.17 24.37 -17.93
CA GLY A 547 -15.13 25.30 -17.35
C GLY A 547 -15.35 25.05 -15.86
N MET A 548 -15.53 23.78 -15.47
CA MET A 548 -15.60 23.38 -14.05
C MET A 548 -14.32 23.76 -13.30
N THR A 549 -13.17 23.46 -13.91
CA THR A 549 -11.85 23.77 -13.33
C THR A 549 -11.69 25.27 -13.11
N ALA A 550 -12.09 26.09 -14.07
CA ALA A 550 -11.99 27.54 -13.99
C ALA A 550 -12.83 28.10 -12.82
N TYR A 551 -14.06 27.61 -12.66
CA TYR A 551 -14.92 28.05 -11.56
C TYR A 551 -14.35 27.65 -10.19
N PHE A 552 -14.05 26.36 -9.98
CA PHE A 552 -13.52 25.88 -8.70
C PHE A 552 -12.20 26.59 -8.33
N THR A 553 -11.33 26.84 -9.30
CA THR A 553 -10.10 27.61 -9.07
C THR A 553 -10.40 29.06 -8.69
N SER A 554 -11.43 29.68 -9.29
CA SER A 554 -11.80 31.08 -9.02
C SER A 554 -12.27 31.30 -7.57
N ILE A 555 -12.85 30.28 -6.94
CA ILE A 555 -13.26 30.32 -5.53
C ILE A 555 -12.15 29.86 -4.57
N GLY A 556 -10.93 29.66 -5.06
CA GLY A 556 -9.77 29.22 -4.27
C GLY A 556 -9.68 27.70 -4.07
N ALA A 557 -10.63 26.94 -4.60
CA ALA A 557 -10.61 25.48 -4.51
C ALA A 557 -9.53 24.90 -5.40
N SER A 558 -9.20 23.65 -5.12
CA SER A 558 -8.17 22.95 -5.88
C SER A 558 -8.83 21.79 -6.65
N VAL A 559 -8.51 21.62 -7.95
CA VAL A 559 -9.18 20.67 -8.86
C VAL A 559 -8.31 19.49 -9.29
N GLY A 560 -8.89 18.28 -9.35
CA GLY A 560 -8.27 17.04 -9.84
C GLY A 560 -9.21 16.27 -10.77
N LEU A 561 -8.68 15.25 -11.44
CA LEU A 561 -9.39 14.46 -12.45
C LEU A 561 -9.55 13.01 -12.02
N TYR A 562 -10.77 12.48 -12.05
CA TYR A 562 -11.06 11.07 -11.80
C TYR A 562 -11.62 10.37 -13.04
N SER A 563 -11.14 9.16 -13.29
CA SER A 563 -11.60 8.27 -14.38
C SER A 563 -10.93 6.88 -14.26
N SER A 564 -11.35 5.92 -15.06
CA SER A 564 -10.48 4.82 -15.49
C SER A 564 -9.66 5.21 -16.75
N PRO A 565 -8.50 4.57 -17.02
CA PRO A 565 -7.69 4.90 -18.21
C PRO A 565 -8.41 4.71 -19.54
N SER A 566 -9.24 3.67 -19.65
CA SER A 566 -10.02 3.39 -20.86
C SER A 566 -11.06 4.46 -21.11
N GLU A 567 -11.82 4.84 -20.08
CA GLU A 567 -12.85 5.86 -20.21
C GLU A 567 -12.25 7.23 -20.50
N TRP A 568 -11.12 7.55 -19.86
CA TRP A 568 -10.42 8.80 -20.13
C TRP A 568 -9.99 8.89 -21.60
N SER A 569 -9.40 7.80 -22.13
CA SER A 569 -9.00 7.72 -23.53
C SER A 569 -10.18 7.91 -24.48
N THR A 570 -11.32 7.29 -24.17
CA THR A 570 -12.55 7.36 -24.96
C THR A 570 -13.19 8.75 -24.94
N LEU A 571 -13.36 9.33 -23.75
CA LEU A 571 -14.14 10.56 -23.56
C LEU A 571 -13.33 11.82 -23.81
N PHE A 572 -12.04 11.79 -23.47
CA PHE A 572 -11.19 12.97 -23.46
C PHE A 572 -9.94 12.80 -24.29
N GLY A 573 -9.29 11.64 -24.38
CA GLY A 573 -8.03 11.48 -25.13
C GLY A 573 -6.89 12.42 -24.66
N SER A 574 -5.93 12.73 -25.55
CA SER A 574 -4.73 13.52 -25.19
C SER A 574 -5.00 15.01 -24.91
N VAL A 575 -4.80 15.44 -23.66
CA VAL A 575 -4.94 16.85 -23.24
C VAL A 575 -3.76 17.71 -23.73
N PRO A 576 -3.99 18.80 -24.49
CA PRO A 576 -2.94 19.72 -24.94
C PRO A 576 -2.26 20.45 -23.80
N SER A 577 -0.98 20.82 -23.96
CA SER A 577 -0.22 21.58 -22.95
C SER A 577 -0.77 22.98 -22.64
N SER A 578 -1.58 23.54 -23.55
CA SER A 578 -2.28 24.81 -23.36
C SER A 578 -3.56 24.70 -22.53
N SER A 579 -4.08 23.49 -22.30
CA SER A 579 -5.30 23.28 -21.54
C SER A 579 -5.08 23.51 -20.05
N ALA A 580 -6.06 24.09 -19.36
CA ALA A 580 -6.08 24.21 -17.91
C ALA A 580 -6.03 22.84 -17.19
N LEU A 581 -6.43 21.76 -17.88
CA LEU A 581 -6.40 20.40 -17.36
C LEU A 581 -4.99 19.80 -17.32
N TYR A 582 -4.06 20.33 -18.12
CA TYR A 582 -2.78 19.67 -18.45
C TYR A 582 -1.92 19.30 -17.24
N ARG A 583 -2.01 20.07 -16.16
CA ARG A 583 -1.22 19.88 -14.93
C ARG A 583 -2.04 19.34 -13.75
N LEU A 584 -3.33 19.10 -13.94
CA LEU A 584 -4.18 18.63 -12.85
C LEU A 584 -3.77 17.22 -12.43
N PRO A 585 -3.83 16.91 -11.12
CA PRO A 585 -3.54 15.58 -10.63
C PRO A 585 -4.62 14.57 -11.04
N SER A 586 -4.23 13.31 -11.14
CA SER A 586 -5.10 12.19 -11.48
C SER A 586 -5.43 11.35 -10.25
N TRP A 587 -6.72 11.06 -10.08
CA TRP A 587 -7.27 10.03 -9.21
C TRP A 587 -7.74 8.89 -10.11
N ARG A 588 -7.03 7.77 -10.10
CA ARG A 588 -7.18 6.72 -11.12
C ARG A 588 -7.96 5.53 -10.57
N ALA A 589 -9.01 5.10 -11.26
CA ALA A 589 -9.68 3.84 -10.94
C ALA A 589 -8.94 2.62 -11.53
N VAL A 590 -8.80 1.56 -10.73
CA VAL A 590 -8.30 0.24 -11.18
C VAL A 590 -9.25 -0.92 -10.93
N GLY A 591 -10.46 -0.65 -10.44
CA GLY A 591 -11.49 -1.66 -10.16
C GLY A 591 -11.12 -2.59 -9.00
N THR A 592 -11.64 -3.82 -9.00
CA THR A 592 -11.35 -4.83 -7.98
C THR A 592 -9.87 -5.20 -8.01
N ALA A 593 -9.14 -4.74 -7.00
CA ALA A 593 -7.70 -4.91 -6.90
C ALA A 593 -7.26 -4.96 -5.44
N THR A 594 -6.01 -5.38 -5.21
CA THR A 594 -5.41 -5.26 -3.87
C THR A 594 -4.84 -3.85 -3.69
N LEU A 595 -4.66 -3.45 -2.43
CA LEU A 595 -3.94 -2.23 -2.08
C LEU A 595 -2.57 -2.15 -2.78
N ALA A 596 -1.83 -3.27 -2.83
CA ALA A 596 -0.54 -3.34 -3.51
C ALA A 596 -0.64 -3.04 -5.02
N THR A 597 -1.64 -3.59 -5.70
CA THR A 597 -1.90 -3.30 -7.12
C THR A 597 -2.29 -1.84 -7.34
N ALA A 598 -3.13 -1.28 -6.46
CA ALA A 598 -3.50 0.13 -6.49
C ALA A 598 -2.26 1.03 -6.36
N GLN A 599 -1.39 0.72 -5.39
CA GLN A 599 -0.19 1.49 -5.13
C GLN A 599 0.88 1.33 -6.21
N GLN A 600 1.00 0.17 -6.86
CA GLN A 600 1.82 0.03 -8.07
C GLN A 600 1.34 0.94 -9.20
N SER A 601 0.02 1.14 -9.30
CA SER A 601 -0.59 1.99 -10.33
C SER A 601 -0.29 3.48 -10.13
N CYS A 602 0.26 3.90 -8.99
CA CYS A 602 0.80 5.24 -8.79
C CYS A 602 1.95 5.59 -9.75
N ALA A 603 2.68 4.59 -10.25
CA ALA A 603 3.76 4.78 -11.22
C ALA A 603 3.28 4.75 -12.69
N ALA A 604 1.98 4.55 -12.93
CA ALA A 604 1.42 4.53 -14.27
C ALA A 604 1.38 5.93 -14.90
N THR A 605 1.11 5.99 -16.20
CA THR A 605 0.91 7.26 -16.92
C THR A 605 -0.34 7.97 -16.37
N PRO A 606 -0.23 9.25 -15.96
CA PRO A 606 -1.37 10.07 -15.57
C PRO A 606 -2.28 10.39 -16.77
N PHE A 607 -3.50 10.87 -16.50
CA PHE A 607 -4.46 11.26 -17.54
C PHE A 607 -3.98 12.41 -18.42
N THR A 608 -3.13 13.28 -17.86
CA THR A 608 -2.58 14.45 -18.53
C THR A 608 -1.07 14.41 -18.45
N ALA A 609 -0.38 14.70 -19.56
CA ALA A 609 1.07 14.53 -19.64
C ALA A 609 1.87 15.49 -18.73
N GLY A 610 1.26 16.61 -18.29
CA GLY A 610 1.85 17.52 -17.32
C GLY A 610 1.42 17.27 -15.87
N GLY A 611 0.51 16.31 -15.65
CA GLY A 611 -0.01 15.93 -14.34
C GLY A 611 0.79 14.79 -13.70
N ARG A 612 0.25 14.27 -12.60
CA ARG A 612 0.75 13.08 -11.89
C ARG A 612 -0.41 12.33 -11.26
N ILE A 613 -0.25 11.03 -11.06
CA ILE A 613 -1.20 10.26 -10.26
C ILE A 613 -0.94 10.59 -8.79
N GLU A 614 -1.95 11.15 -8.11
CA GLU A 614 -1.88 11.43 -6.67
C GLU A 614 -2.65 10.41 -5.84
N MET A 615 -3.58 9.69 -6.48
CA MET A 615 -4.44 8.74 -5.81
C MET A 615 -4.90 7.65 -6.77
N VAL A 616 -5.09 6.44 -6.25
CA VAL A 616 -5.65 5.32 -7.01
C VAL A 616 -6.82 4.72 -6.24
N GLN A 617 -7.99 4.69 -6.87
CA GLN A 617 -9.16 4.01 -6.37
C GLN A 617 -9.10 2.51 -6.72
N TYR A 618 -9.40 1.67 -5.74
CA TYR A 618 -9.57 0.24 -5.91
C TYR A 618 -10.77 -0.25 -5.10
N VAL A 619 -11.44 -1.29 -5.58
CA VAL A 619 -12.57 -1.89 -4.88
C VAL A 619 -12.05 -3.02 -4.00
N ALA A 620 -12.29 -2.91 -2.69
CA ALA A 620 -12.01 -3.95 -1.71
C ALA A 620 -13.14 -4.04 -0.69
N ASP A 621 -13.56 -5.26 -0.38
CA ASP A 621 -14.54 -5.57 0.66
C ASP A 621 -15.87 -4.80 0.53
N GLY A 622 -16.29 -4.52 -0.71
CA GLY A 622 -17.55 -3.86 -1.02
C GLY A 622 -17.54 -2.33 -0.95
N PHE A 623 -16.36 -1.72 -0.76
CA PHE A 623 -16.18 -0.27 -0.76
C PHE A 623 -15.10 0.18 -1.73
N ASP A 624 -15.22 1.44 -2.16
CA ASP A 624 -14.21 2.15 -2.92
C ASP A 624 -13.14 2.71 -1.95
N ARG A 625 -11.93 2.16 -2.06
CA ARG A 625 -10.77 2.50 -1.24
C ARG A 625 -9.76 3.27 -2.08
N ASN A 626 -9.00 4.14 -1.42
CA ASN A 626 -8.11 5.07 -2.09
C ASN A 626 -6.69 5.00 -1.56
N ALA A 627 -5.75 4.57 -2.38
CA ALA A 627 -4.33 4.61 -2.04
C ALA A 627 -3.75 5.99 -2.39
N THR A 628 -3.13 6.67 -1.42
CA THR A 628 -2.33 7.88 -1.72
C THR A 628 -1.04 7.51 -2.46
N CYS A 629 -0.68 8.29 -3.48
CA CYS A 629 0.59 8.19 -4.20
C CYS A 629 1.61 9.24 -3.73
N VAL A 630 1.23 10.10 -2.78
CA VAL A 630 1.92 11.33 -2.37
C VAL A 630 1.99 11.55 -0.88
#